data_AF-A0A4U1CDF4-F1
#
_entry.id   AF-A0A4U1CDF4-F1
#
_cell.length_a   1.000
_cell.length_b   1.000
_cell.length_c   1.000
_cell.angle_alpha   90.00
_cell.angle_beta   90.00
_cell.angle_gamma   90.00
#
_symmetry.space_group_name_H-M   'P 1'
#
loop_
_entity.id
_entity.type
_entity.pdbx_description
1 polymer ?
#
loop_
_entity_poly.entity_id
_entity_poly.type
_entity_poly.pdbx_seq_one_letter_code
_entity_poly.pdbx_strand_id
1 'polypeptide(L)'
;MKYLIILLLLFSTQSKAQKVTDNILLDLSLANSKLNKNEYFRVFAVKSMINAINFDKLIEAPKGYAQLVLISISINNDGAIDTAIVTTKLNQYFELKKEPTQELKTFKPITEYANSIVILPILYIRMGEKNINLDNGFLEGFAELFPTNLLNKKKNIILLKPEINPFSQIK
;
A
#
# COMPACT_ATOMS: atom_id res chain seq x y z
N MET A 1 58.89 -13.95 -1.66
CA MET A 1 57.46 -13.72 -1.36
C MET A 1 57.20 -12.22 -1.40
N LYS A 2 56.53 -11.72 -2.44
CA LYS A 2 56.14 -10.31 -2.58
C LYS A 2 54.65 -10.21 -2.30
N TYR A 3 54.25 -9.55 -1.21
CA TYR A 3 52.85 -9.32 -0.91
C TYR A 3 52.34 -8.14 -1.74
N LEU A 4 51.38 -8.46 -2.60
CA LEU A 4 50.58 -7.53 -3.40
C LEU A 4 49.52 -6.92 -2.46
N ILE A 5 49.65 -5.64 -2.13
CA ILE A 5 48.62 -4.89 -1.42
C ILE A 5 47.55 -4.52 -2.44
N ILE A 6 46.47 -5.31 -2.50
CA ILE A 6 45.25 -4.94 -3.22
C ILE A 6 44.47 -4.01 -2.28
N LEU A 7 44.57 -2.71 -2.54
CA LEU A 7 43.72 -1.70 -1.93
C LEU A 7 42.33 -1.80 -2.58
N LEU A 8 41.46 -2.65 -2.03
CA LEU A 8 40.05 -2.70 -2.40
C LEU A 8 39.36 -1.46 -1.81
N LEU A 9 39.37 -0.37 -2.58
CA LEU A 9 38.47 0.76 -2.38
C LEU A 9 37.04 0.24 -2.58
N LEU A 10 36.42 -0.19 -1.48
CA LEU A 10 34.98 -0.37 -1.37
C LEU A 10 34.36 1.01 -1.49
N PHE A 11 34.10 1.44 -2.73
CA PHE A 11 33.08 2.44 -2.98
C PHE A 11 31.75 1.83 -2.53
N SER A 12 31.36 2.11 -1.29
CA SER A 12 29.97 1.95 -0.87
C SER A 12 29.16 3.01 -1.60
N THR A 13 28.77 2.72 -2.84
CA THR A 13 27.67 3.44 -3.46
C THR A 13 26.45 3.12 -2.61
N GLN A 14 26.03 4.07 -1.77
CA GLN A 14 24.68 4.05 -1.21
C GLN A 14 23.72 4.18 -2.38
N SER A 15 23.34 3.05 -2.99
CA SER A 15 22.21 3.00 -3.91
C SER A 15 20.99 3.44 -3.12
N LYS A 16 20.53 4.66 -3.36
CA LYS A 16 19.24 5.11 -2.83
C LYS A 16 18.18 4.29 -3.55
N ALA A 17 17.34 3.58 -2.79
CA ALA A 17 16.13 3.02 -3.34
C ALA A 17 15.28 4.17 -3.89
N GLN A 18 15.15 4.25 -5.21
CA GLN A 18 14.26 5.19 -5.85
C GLN A 18 12.94 4.48 -6.17
N LYS A 19 11.82 5.18 -5.97
CA LYS A 19 10.48 4.68 -6.23
C LYS A 19 10.33 4.31 -7.70
N VAL A 20 10.27 3.03 -8.05
CA VAL A 20 9.71 2.60 -9.36
C VAL A 20 8.19 2.86 -9.42
N THR A 21 7.56 3.24 -8.31
CA THR A 21 6.17 3.74 -8.37
C THR A 21 6.05 5.07 -9.10
N ASP A 22 7.13 5.85 -9.25
CA ASP A 22 7.02 7.12 -9.99
C ASP A 22 6.76 6.87 -11.48
N ASN A 23 7.26 5.77 -12.06
CA ASN A 23 6.95 5.38 -13.44
C ASN A 23 5.53 4.80 -13.58
N ILE A 24 5.01 4.08 -12.57
CA ILE A 24 3.61 3.62 -12.54
C ILE A 24 2.65 4.82 -12.29
N LEU A 25 3.08 5.82 -11.51
CA LEU A 25 2.35 7.07 -11.26
C LEU A 25 2.46 8.08 -12.42
N LEU A 26 3.54 8.05 -13.20
CA LEU A 26 3.71 8.83 -14.43
C LEU A 26 2.78 8.32 -15.55
N ASP A 27 2.44 7.03 -15.54
CA ASP A 27 1.40 6.49 -16.43
C ASP A 27 -0.03 6.89 -15.98
N LEU A 28 -0.21 7.18 -14.69
CA LEU A 28 -1.47 7.71 -14.14
C LEU A 28 -1.66 9.22 -14.38
N SER A 29 -0.59 10.00 -14.55
CA SER A 29 -0.70 11.40 -14.97
C SER A 29 -1.08 11.53 -16.46
N LEU A 30 -0.74 10.51 -17.25
CA LEU A 30 -1.16 10.34 -18.66
C LEU A 30 -2.60 9.79 -18.79
N ALA A 31 -3.15 9.16 -17.75
CA ALA A 31 -4.53 8.64 -17.69
C ALA A 31 -5.60 9.68 -17.26
N ASN A 32 -5.22 10.94 -17.07
CA ASN A 32 -6.08 12.01 -16.53
C ASN A 32 -7.29 12.41 -17.41
N SER A 33 -7.57 11.75 -18.53
CA SER A 33 -8.73 12.08 -19.37
C SER A 33 -9.94 11.15 -19.23
N LYS A 34 -9.86 9.98 -18.57
CA LYS A 34 -10.99 9.02 -18.57
C LYS A 34 -11.21 8.14 -17.32
N LEU A 35 -10.48 8.33 -16.22
CA LEU A 35 -10.77 7.55 -15.01
C LEU A 35 -12.13 7.96 -14.43
N ASN A 36 -13.00 6.98 -14.15
CA ASN A 36 -14.23 7.25 -13.43
C ASN A 36 -13.92 7.63 -11.96
N LYS A 37 -14.86 8.29 -11.28
CA LYS A 37 -14.62 8.81 -9.91
C LYS A 37 -14.19 7.72 -8.91
N ASN A 38 -14.68 6.48 -9.09
CA ASN A 38 -14.34 5.34 -8.23
C ASN A 38 -12.89 4.90 -8.42
N GLU A 39 -12.41 4.86 -9.66
CA GLU A 39 -11.01 4.59 -9.98
C GLU A 39 -10.10 5.68 -9.43
N TYR A 40 -10.50 6.94 -9.54
CA TYR A 40 -9.75 8.05 -8.96
C TYR A 40 -9.60 7.93 -7.44
N PHE A 41 -10.65 7.54 -6.72
CA PHE A 41 -10.58 7.28 -5.29
C PHE A 41 -9.63 6.12 -4.95
N ARG A 42 -9.71 5.01 -5.69
CA ARG A 42 -8.81 3.85 -5.49
C ARG A 42 -7.35 4.26 -5.67
N VAL A 43 -7.05 4.95 -6.78
CA VAL A 43 -5.70 5.46 -7.07
C VAL A 43 -5.22 6.41 -5.97
N PHE A 44 -6.08 7.32 -5.50
CA PHE A 44 -5.74 8.24 -4.42
C PHE A 44 -5.41 7.50 -3.12
N ALA A 45 -6.25 6.55 -2.71
CA ALA A 45 -6.04 5.77 -1.50
C ALA A 45 -4.74 4.94 -1.56
N VAL A 46 -4.47 4.30 -2.70
CA VAL A 46 -3.21 3.58 -2.95
C VAL A 46 -2.02 4.53 -2.89
N LYS A 47 -2.12 5.73 -3.51
CA LYS A 47 -1.06 6.73 -3.49
C LYS A 47 -0.75 7.21 -2.07
N SER A 48 -1.78 7.48 -1.27
CA SER A 48 -1.60 7.86 0.14
C SER A 48 -0.87 6.77 0.93
N MET A 49 -1.17 5.50 0.67
CA MET A 49 -0.44 4.38 1.27
C MET A 49 1.00 4.28 0.81
N ILE A 50 1.26 4.35 -0.49
CA ILE A 50 2.63 4.36 -1.04
C ILE A 50 3.44 5.51 -0.40
N ASN A 51 2.82 6.66 -0.18
CA ASN A 51 3.49 7.79 0.45
C ASN A 51 3.73 7.58 1.96
N ALA A 52 2.97 6.71 2.61
CA ALA A 52 3.05 6.39 4.02
C ALA A 52 3.99 5.22 4.35
N ILE A 53 4.29 4.34 3.40
CA ILE A 53 5.12 3.15 3.63
C ILE A 53 6.61 3.48 3.66
N ASN A 54 7.33 2.83 4.57
CA ASN A 54 8.78 2.70 4.56
C ASN A 54 9.18 1.53 3.63
N PHE A 55 9.40 1.85 2.35
CA PHE A 55 9.80 0.83 1.37
C PHE A 55 11.19 0.26 1.61
N ASP A 56 12.08 1.02 2.25
CA ASP A 56 13.42 0.53 2.59
C ASP A 56 13.32 -0.67 3.53
N LYS A 57 12.41 -0.59 4.52
CA LYS A 57 12.10 -1.70 5.42
C LYS A 57 11.44 -2.88 4.69
N LEU A 58 10.52 -2.59 3.77
CA LEU A 58 9.80 -3.61 3.01
C LEU A 58 10.70 -4.42 2.06
N ILE A 59 11.76 -3.80 1.54
CA ILE A 59 12.75 -4.45 0.68
C ILE A 59 13.60 -5.49 1.44
N GLU A 60 13.73 -5.36 2.76
CA GLU A 60 14.41 -6.35 3.62
C GLU A 60 13.65 -7.68 3.72
N ALA A 61 12.38 -7.72 3.28
CA ALA A 61 11.58 -8.93 3.31
C ALA A 61 12.20 -10.06 2.45
N PRO A 62 12.09 -11.33 2.91
CA PRO A 62 12.60 -12.47 2.16
C PRO A 62 11.88 -12.64 0.80
N LYS A 63 12.48 -13.41 -0.11
CA LYS A 63 11.83 -13.78 -1.37
C LYS A 63 10.53 -14.57 -1.12
N GLY A 64 9.58 -14.48 -2.04
CA GLY A 64 8.24 -15.09 -1.90
C GLY A 64 7.33 -14.45 -0.85
N TYR A 65 7.76 -13.36 -0.20
CA TYR A 65 6.98 -12.64 0.80
C TYR A 65 5.93 -11.72 0.17
N ALA A 66 4.77 -11.66 0.81
CA ALA A 66 3.69 -10.72 0.50
C ALA A 66 3.17 -10.05 1.77
N GLN A 67 2.86 -8.76 1.67
CA GLN A 67 2.21 -8.01 2.73
C GLN A 67 0.81 -7.58 2.31
N LEU A 68 -0.19 -7.94 3.10
CA LEU A 68 -1.55 -7.46 2.95
C LEU A 68 -1.82 -6.26 3.86
N VAL A 69 -2.37 -5.21 3.28
CA VAL A 69 -2.80 -3.99 3.99
C VAL A 69 -4.26 -3.74 3.64
N LEU A 70 -5.09 -3.46 4.64
CA LEU A 70 -6.46 -3.02 4.41
C LEU A 70 -6.58 -1.54 4.77
N ILE A 71 -7.07 -0.75 3.82
CA ILE A 71 -7.53 0.61 4.10
C ILE A 71 -9.04 0.54 4.26
N SER A 72 -9.54 0.95 5.41
CA SER A 72 -10.97 1.00 5.70
C SER A 72 -11.41 2.44 5.91
N ILE A 73 -12.29 2.91 5.06
CA ILE A 73 -12.67 4.31 4.92
C ILE A 73 -14.16 4.45 5.18
N SER A 74 -14.52 5.10 6.27
CA SER A 74 -15.90 5.43 6.62
C SER A 74 -16.29 6.74 5.97
N ILE A 75 -17.34 6.68 5.15
CA ILE A 75 -17.87 7.78 4.35
C ILE A 75 -19.23 8.16 4.90
N ASN A 76 -19.46 9.46 5.13
CA ASN A 76 -20.71 9.97 5.69
C ASN A 76 -21.82 10.08 4.63
N ASN A 77 -23.00 10.58 5.01
CA ASN A 77 -24.14 10.70 4.10
C ASN A 77 -23.89 11.69 2.94
N ASP A 78 -22.97 12.64 3.12
CA ASP A 78 -22.62 13.64 2.11
C ASP A 78 -21.50 13.17 1.17
N GLY A 79 -21.00 11.93 1.36
CA GLY A 79 -19.88 11.37 0.60
C GLY A 79 -18.50 11.79 1.11
N ALA A 80 -18.40 12.54 2.21
CA ALA A 80 -17.12 12.93 2.79
C ALA A 80 -16.52 11.82 3.66
N ILE A 81 -15.19 11.73 3.70
CA ILE A 81 -14.46 10.76 4.51
C ILE A 81 -14.38 11.28 5.95
N ASP A 82 -15.10 10.63 6.88
CA ASP A 82 -15.10 11.02 8.29
C ASP A 82 -13.99 10.31 9.10
N THR A 83 -13.69 9.06 8.72
CA THR A 83 -12.73 8.18 9.40
C THR A 83 -12.01 7.35 8.35
N ALA A 84 -10.69 7.21 8.46
CA ALA A 84 -9.93 6.21 7.73
C ALA A 84 -9.05 5.45 8.73
N ILE A 85 -9.01 4.13 8.60
CA ILE A 85 -8.21 3.23 9.42
C ILE A 85 -7.39 2.37 8.47
N VAL A 86 -6.10 2.30 8.72
CA VAL A 86 -5.22 1.38 8.00
C VAL A 86 -4.88 0.24 8.94
N THR A 87 -5.35 -0.95 8.60
CA THR A 87 -5.04 -2.16 9.33
C THR A 87 -4.05 -2.99 8.52
N THR A 88 -3.06 -3.52 9.21
CA THR A 88 -2.03 -4.35 8.62
C THR A 88 -1.54 -5.32 9.69
N LYS A 89 -1.24 -6.56 9.28
CA LYS A 89 -0.59 -7.53 10.16
C LYS A 89 0.88 -7.18 10.06
N LEU A 90 1.30 -6.25 10.93
CA LEU A 90 2.66 -5.73 11.00
C LEU A 90 3.59 -6.88 11.36
N ASN A 91 4.20 -7.49 10.35
CA ASN A 91 5.43 -8.24 10.59
C ASN A 91 6.62 -7.27 10.55
N GLN A 92 7.78 -7.76 10.96
CA GLN A 92 8.99 -6.97 11.13
C GLN A 92 9.51 -6.24 9.87
N TYR A 93 8.98 -6.54 8.68
CA TYR A 93 9.38 -5.93 7.41
C TYR A 93 8.44 -4.82 6.93
N PHE A 94 7.31 -4.59 7.60
CA PHE A 94 6.39 -3.53 7.23
C PHE A 94 6.38 -2.43 8.28
N GLU A 95 6.62 -1.20 7.83
CA GLU A 95 6.60 -0.02 8.68
C GLU A 95 5.98 1.16 7.92
N LEU A 96 5.18 1.96 8.62
CA LEU A 96 4.68 3.23 8.11
C LEU A 96 5.60 4.35 8.62
N LYS A 97 6.11 5.19 7.72
CA LYS A 97 6.85 6.41 8.06
C LYS A 97 5.95 7.58 8.46
N LYS A 98 4.66 7.51 8.11
CA LYS A 98 3.62 8.48 8.50
C LYS A 98 2.24 7.85 8.45
N GLU A 99 1.30 8.41 9.22
CA GLU A 99 -0.11 8.02 9.16
C GLU A 99 -0.77 8.53 7.84
N PRO A 100 -1.32 7.64 6.99
CA PRO A 100 -1.98 8.04 5.74
C PRO A 100 -3.37 8.66 5.95
N THR A 101 -3.94 8.50 7.14
CA THR A 101 -5.31 8.89 7.49
C THR A 101 -5.63 10.36 7.20
N GLN A 102 -4.67 11.27 7.44
CA GLN A 102 -4.88 12.69 7.19
C GLN A 102 -4.93 13.00 5.70
N GLU A 103 -4.06 12.37 4.90
CA GLU A 103 -4.07 12.52 3.43
C GLU A 103 -5.39 12.00 2.84
N LEU A 104 -5.86 10.84 3.33
CA LEU A 104 -7.14 10.24 2.92
C LEU A 104 -8.33 11.16 3.14
N LYS A 105 -8.38 11.87 4.28
CA LYS A 105 -9.47 12.81 4.60
C LYS A 105 -9.53 14.04 3.71
N THR A 106 -8.45 14.38 2.99
CA THR A 106 -8.45 15.51 2.04
C THR A 106 -9.13 15.21 0.71
N PHE A 107 -9.52 13.95 0.48
CA PHE A 107 -10.18 13.57 -0.76
C PHE A 107 -11.55 14.25 -0.90
N LYS A 108 -11.88 14.65 -2.13
CA LYS A 108 -13.18 15.23 -2.46
C LYS A 108 -14.33 14.25 -2.15
N PRO A 109 -15.53 14.72 -1.79
CA PRO A 109 -16.66 13.84 -1.52
C PRO A 109 -16.97 12.84 -2.66
N ILE A 110 -17.33 11.61 -2.29
CA ILE A 110 -17.67 10.49 -3.17
C ILE A 110 -19.09 10.03 -2.84
N THR A 111 -20.05 10.59 -3.56
CA THR A 111 -21.47 10.32 -3.31
C THR A 111 -21.86 8.88 -3.65
N GLU A 112 -21.11 8.23 -4.54
CA GLU A 112 -21.28 6.82 -4.92
C GLU A 112 -21.11 5.86 -3.72
N TYR A 113 -20.38 6.27 -2.69
CA TYR A 113 -20.16 5.51 -1.47
C TYR A 113 -20.76 6.20 -0.23
N ALA A 114 -21.73 7.09 -0.41
CA ALA A 114 -22.40 7.75 0.69
C ALA A 114 -22.93 6.73 1.72
N ASN A 115 -22.82 7.07 2.99
CA ASN A 115 -23.23 6.23 4.12
C ASN A 115 -22.63 4.81 4.10
N SER A 116 -21.37 4.67 3.65
CA SER A 116 -20.71 3.37 3.51
C SER A 116 -19.36 3.32 4.23
N ILE A 117 -18.91 2.10 4.53
CA ILE A 117 -17.56 1.77 4.92
C ILE A 117 -16.93 1.05 3.72
N VAL A 118 -15.98 1.70 3.08
CA VAL A 118 -15.29 1.17 1.92
C VAL A 118 -13.98 0.54 2.37
N ILE A 119 -13.75 -0.70 1.97
CA ILE A 119 -12.59 -1.49 2.35
C ILE A 119 -11.79 -1.79 1.10
N LEU A 120 -10.55 -1.32 1.08
CA LEU A 120 -9.61 -1.48 -0.02
C LEU A 120 -8.44 -2.38 0.43
N PRO A 121 -8.40 -3.64 -0.03
CA PRO A 121 -7.25 -4.51 0.15
C PRO A 121 -6.12 -4.10 -0.80
N ILE A 122 -4.90 -4.02 -0.28
CA ILE A 122 -3.68 -3.79 -1.05
C ILE A 122 -2.68 -4.89 -0.71
N LEU A 123 -2.23 -5.60 -1.74
CA LEU A 123 -1.23 -6.65 -1.65
C LEU A 123 0.10 -6.12 -2.19
N TYR A 124 1.08 -5.97 -1.31
CA TYR A 124 2.45 -5.61 -1.67
C TYR A 124 3.27 -6.86 -1.94
N ILE A 125 3.87 -6.93 -3.13
CA ILE A 125 4.65 -8.08 -3.59
C ILE A 125 5.98 -7.60 -4.18
N ARG A 126 7.04 -8.38 -3.99
CA ARG A 126 8.34 -8.03 -4.59
C ARG A 126 8.32 -8.30 -6.11
N MET A 127 8.81 -7.36 -6.91
CA MET A 127 8.90 -7.51 -8.36
C MET A 127 9.74 -8.72 -8.75
N GLY A 128 9.26 -9.46 -9.76
CA GLY A 128 9.95 -10.64 -10.30
C GLY A 128 9.68 -11.93 -9.51
N GLU A 129 9.04 -11.86 -8.35
CA GLU A 129 8.56 -13.04 -7.64
C GLU A 129 7.32 -13.61 -8.35
N LYS A 130 7.39 -14.89 -8.74
CA LYS A 130 6.26 -15.61 -9.37
C LYS A 130 5.48 -16.47 -8.38
N ASN A 131 6.10 -16.82 -7.25
CA ASN A 131 5.57 -17.72 -6.25
C ASN A 131 5.43 -16.95 -4.93
N ILE A 132 4.23 -16.45 -4.65
CA ILE A 132 3.89 -15.92 -3.33
C ILE A 132 3.42 -17.10 -2.50
N ASN A 133 4.00 -17.28 -1.31
CA ASN A 133 3.50 -18.28 -0.38
C ASN A 133 2.19 -17.77 0.27
N LEU A 134 1.05 -18.12 -0.33
CA LEU A 134 -0.28 -17.78 0.17
C LEU A 134 -0.84 -18.84 1.14
N ASP A 135 -0.20 -20.01 1.23
CA ASP A 135 -0.73 -21.21 1.90
C ASP A 135 -0.59 -21.17 3.43
N ASN A 136 0.14 -20.20 3.99
CA ASN A 136 0.25 -20.01 5.44
C ASN A 136 -0.59 -18.83 5.92
N GLY A 137 -1.88 -19.07 6.19
CA GLY A 137 -2.71 -18.16 7.00
C GLY A 137 -3.00 -16.79 6.39
N PHE A 138 -2.89 -16.63 5.07
CA PHE A 138 -3.19 -15.37 4.39
C PHE A 138 -4.66 -14.97 4.54
N LEU A 139 -5.58 -15.92 4.31
CA LEU A 139 -7.02 -15.69 4.47
C LEU A 139 -7.44 -15.55 5.93
N GLU A 140 -6.84 -16.33 6.83
CA GLU A 140 -7.07 -16.22 8.28
C GLU A 140 -6.59 -14.86 8.81
N GLY A 141 -5.40 -14.42 8.37
CA GLY A 141 -4.89 -13.09 8.65
C GLY A 141 -5.75 -11.97 8.06
N PHE A 142 -6.41 -12.17 6.93
CA PHE A 142 -7.31 -11.16 6.35
C PHE A 142 -8.52 -10.86 7.25
N ALA A 143 -9.13 -11.89 7.83
CA ALA A 143 -10.27 -11.71 8.73
C ALA A 143 -9.89 -10.93 10.00
N GLU A 144 -8.68 -11.17 10.53
CA GLU A 144 -8.12 -10.45 11.68
C GLU A 144 -7.86 -8.95 11.39
N LEU A 145 -7.70 -8.58 10.12
CA LEU A 145 -7.45 -7.18 9.73
C LEU A 145 -8.71 -6.35 9.56
N PHE A 146 -9.88 -6.98 9.62
CA PHE A 146 -11.12 -6.26 9.45
C PHE A 146 -11.39 -5.32 10.65
N PRO A 147 -11.63 -4.02 10.43
CA PRO A 147 -11.82 -3.07 11.53
C PRO A 147 -13.21 -3.25 12.16
N THR A 148 -13.29 -4.14 13.15
CA THR A 148 -14.53 -4.45 13.87
C THR A 148 -15.16 -3.24 14.54
N ASN A 149 -14.36 -2.24 14.92
CA ASN A 149 -14.84 -0.97 15.47
C ASN A 149 -15.66 -0.12 14.48
N LEU A 150 -15.39 -0.23 13.16
CA LEU A 150 -16.19 0.45 12.14
C LEU A 150 -17.49 -0.29 11.83
N LEU A 151 -17.50 -1.61 12.00
CA LEU A 151 -18.66 -2.47 11.71
C LEU A 151 -19.89 -2.20 12.57
N ASN A 152 -19.71 -1.61 13.76
CA ASN A 152 -20.83 -1.27 14.64
C ASN A 152 -21.65 -0.05 14.16
N LYS A 153 -21.24 0.61 13.07
CA LYS A 153 -22.00 1.72 12.46
C LYS A 153 -23.09 1.16 11.54
N LYS A 154 -24.27 1.81 11.52
CA LYS A 154 -25.35 1.53 10.56
C LYS A 154 -25.01 2.03 9.14
N LYS A 155 -23.94 1.51 8.55
CA LYS A 155 -23.41 1.87 7.22
C LYS A 155 -23.33 0.64 6.33
N ASN A 156 -23.47 0.82 5.02
CA ASN A 156 -23.22 -0.25 4.06
C ASN A 156 -21.73 -0.61 4.04
N ILE A 157 -21.38 -1.88 3.89
CA ILE A 157 -19.97 -2.30 3.78
C ILE A 157 -19.69 -2.63 2.33
N ILE A 158 -18.67 -1.98 1.75
CA ILE A 158 -18.28 -2.15 0.36
C ILE A 158 -16.84 -2.66 0.34
N LEU A 159 -16.65 -3.92 -0.07
CA LEU A 159 -15.33 -4.48 -0.31
C LEU A 159 -14.92 -4.23 -1.76
N LEU A 160 -13.85 -3.47 -1.96
CA LEU A 160 -13.30 -3.22 -3.29
C LEU A 160 -12.41 -4.38 -3.74
N LYS A 161 -12.24 -4.50 -5.06
CA LYS A 161 -11.29 -5.44 -5.65
C LYS A 161 -9.87 -5.12 -5.13
N PRO A 162 -9.11 -6.14 -4.69
CA PRO A 162 -7.74 -5.96 -4.23
C PRO A 162 -6.85 -5.28 -5.27
N GLU A 163 -5.95 -4.43 -4.80
CA GLU A 163 -4.89 -3.83 -5.60
C GLU A 163 -3.57 -4.55 -5.37
N ILE A 164 -2.87 -4.88 -6.45
CA ILE A 164 -1.55 -5.50 -6.38
C ILE A 164 -0.51 -4.42 -6.65
N ASN A 165 0.36 -4.20 -5.67
CA ASN A 165 1.36 -3.15 -5.73
C ASN A 165 2.78 -3.73 -5.68
N PRO A 166 3.44 -3.89 -6.84
CA PRO A 166 4.77 -4.44 -6.89
C PRO A 166 5.82 -3.45 -6.37
N PHE A 167 6.82 -3.93 -5.62
CA PHE A 167 7.95 -3.12 -5.15
C PHE A 167 9.30 -3.76 -5.51
N SER A 168 10.33 -2.93 -5.71
CA SER A 168 11.69 -3.39 -6.03
C SER A 168 12.74 -2.44 -5.49
N GLN A 169 13.93 -2.99 -5.18
CA GLN A 169 15.13 -2.19 -4.99
C GLN A 169 15.65 -1.73 -6.35
N ILE A 170 15.80 -0.43 -6.55
CA ILE A 170 16.59 0.10 -7.68
C ILE A 170 18.07 -0.02 -7.28
N LYS A 171 18.85 -0.71 -8.11
CA LYS A 171 20.31 -0.83 -7.94
C LYS A 171 21.00 0.42 -8.47
#